data_AF-A0A2D5MSV2-F1
#
_entry.id   AF-A0A2D5MSV2-F1
#
_cell.length_a   1.000
_cell.length_b   1.000
_cell.length_c   1.000
_cell.angle_alpha   90.00
_cell.angle_beta   90.00
_cell.angle_gamma   90.00
#
_symmetry.space_group_name_H-M   'P 1'
#
loop_
_entity.id
_entity.type
_entity.pdbx_description
1 polymer ?
#
loop_
_entity_poly.entity_id
_entity_poly.type
_entity_poly.pdbx_seq_one_letter_code
_entity_poly.pdbx_strand_id
1 'polypeptide(L)'
;MAAIVVNKTDTFEVQRQKINQIGSEFDTFVTNQTTLNSTFIELTDISVTKLSAGTADLSYNDTTGVLTYTPPDLSNFITSIGDAIQDADFTTGGLMKTDGSGGYSVVTDNSANWIALTDLSVTQMPAGNQGLSYNNLTGVLTFTPQDVSDYVALSDLSVNTLTASAGGALSYANATGIFTYTPPDLSSFISSLPTHSINDHSDVDTTGVADGKILKYQASSSSFIVADDGGASGINDIVEDTTPQLGGTLDTNLNTIEFGDSSSATENRLKLGSHDDIQLYHDGTTSILQERKGQFDIISAPNSGPGNIDVTSTTFNWISGSTTVVELASTGLNVIGTVTSDGSTTDGDATFKGGTNDLVWDKSDNCLYFNAGTTIKD
;
A
#
# COMPACT_ATOMS: atom_id res chain seq x y z
N MET A 1 98.56 110.77 51.69
CA MET A 1 99.76 111.61 51.53
C MET A 1 99.57 112.88 52.35
N ALA A 2 100.55 113.26 53.17
CA ALA A 2 100.47 114.49 53.97
C ALA A 2 100.57 115.71 53.04
N ALA A 3 99.70 116.70 53.21
CA ALA A 3 99.63 117.84 52.29
C ALA A 3 100.89 118.72 52.38
N ILE A 4 101.72 118.71 51.34
CA ILE A 4 102.89 119.59 51.22
C ILE A 4 102.41 120.96 50.78
N VAL A 5 102.51 121.96 51.67
CA VAL A 5 102.10 123.35 51.38
C VAL A 5 103.34 124.22 51.17
N VAL A 6 103.40 124.89 50.01
CA VAL A 6 104.43 125.88 49.67
C VAL A 6 103.98 127.24 50.21
N ASN A 7 104.59 127.72 51.29
CA ASN A 7 104.21 128.99 51.91
C ASN A 7 105.01 130.15 51.31
N LYS A 8 104.38 131.32 51.11
CA LYS A 8 105.07 132.52 50.59
C LYS A 8 106.22 133.01 51.48
N THR A 9 106.20 132.65 52.76
CA THR A 9 107.25 132.96 53.74
C THR A 9 108.47 132.03 53.65
N ASP A 10 108.37 130.91 52.94
CA ASP A 10 109.48 129.99 52.74
C ASP A 10 110.55 130.65 51.85
N THR A 11 111.83 130.35 52.10
CA THR A 11 112.90 130.80 51.20
C THR A 11 112.70 130.16 49.82
N PHE A 12 113.19 130.82 48.77
CA PHE A 12 113.03 130.29 47.40
C PHE A 12 113.55 128.86 47.25
N GLU A 13 114.61 128.48 47.97
CA GLU A 13 115.13 127.12 47.94
C GLU A 13 114.18 126.10 48.60
N VAL A 14 113.55 126.45 49.72
CA VAL A 14 112.54 125.57 50.36
C VAL A 14 111.29 125.45 49.49
N GLN A 15 110.86 126.55 48.85
CA GLN A 15 109.77 126.49 47.88
C GLN A 15 110.10 125.57 46.71
N ARG A 16 111.31 125.69 46.13
CA ARG A 16 111.78 124.82 45.04
C ARG A 16 111.77 123.34 45.45
N GLN A 17 112.27 123.01 46.64
CA GLN A 17 112.30 121.63 47.13
C GLN A 17 110.88 121.07 47.32
N LYS A 18 109.97 121.83 47.94
CA LYS A 18 108.57 121.42 48.11
C LYS A 18 107.86 121.25 46.77
N ILE A 19 108.09 122.14 45.81
CA ILE A 19 107.53 122.02 44.46
C ILE A 19 108.04 120.75 43.78
N ASN A 20 109.34 120.46 43.86
CA ASN A 20 109.91 119.24 43.28
C ASN A 20 109.34 117.97 43.92
N GLN A 21 109.12 117.99 45.24
CA GLN A 21 108.50 116.85 45.94
C GLN A 21 107.05 116.67 45.51
N ILE A 22 106.26 117.74 45.42
CA ILE A 22 104.89 117.68 44.87
C ILE A 22 104.91 117.11 43.46
N GLY A 23 105.86 117.52 42.62
CA GLY A 23 106.04 116.97 41.27
C GLY A 23 106.31 115.46 41.26
N SER A 24 107.24 114.99 42.10
CA SER A 24 107.56 113.56 42.22
C SER A 24 106.39 112.73 42.77
N GLU A 25 105.66 113.28 43.73
CA GLU A 25 104.49 112.65 44.33
C GLU A 25 103.32 112.57 43.34
N PHE A 26 103.14 113.61 42.52
CA PHE A 26 102.16 113.61 41.44
C PHE A 26 102.48 112.56 40.37
N ASP A 27 103.75 112.43 39.97
CA ASP A 27 104.18 111.42 38.99
C ASP A 27 103.95 109.98 39.51
N THR A 28 104.21 109.74 40.79
CA THR A 28 103.92 108.44 41.43
C THR A 28 102.40 108.16 41.48
N PHE A 29 101.58 109.17 41.77
CA PHE A 29 100.12 109.02 41.78
C PHE A 29 99.58 108.71 40.38
N VAL A 30 100.04 109.44 39.37
CA VAL A 30 99.65 109.21 37.97
C VAL A 30 100.09 107.82 37.50
N THR A 31 101.32 107.40 37.84
CA THR A 31 101.81 106.06 37.46
C THR A 31 100.99 104.94 38.10
N ASN A 32 100.67 105.03 39.39
CA ASN A 32 99.81 104.02 40.05
C ASN A 32 98.35 104.06 39.55
N GLN A 33 97.83 105.23 39.17
CA GLN A 33 96.54 105.31 38.50
C GLN A 33 96.59 104.60 37.13
N THR A 34 97.64 104.79 36.34
CA THR A 34 97.79 104.07 35.06
C THR A 34 97.91 102.54 35.24
N THR A 35 98.47 102.05 36.35
CA THR A 35 98.56 100.61 36.64
C THR A 35 97.26 100.00 37.19
N LEU A 36 96.41 100.79 37.88
CA LEU A 36 95.08 100.33 38.29
C LEU A 36 94.11 100.27 37.10
N ASN A 37 94.28 101.18 36.13
CA ASN A 37 93.46 101.23 34.91
C ASN A 37 93.66 100.00 34.01
N SER A 38 94.80 99.29 34.10
CA SER A 38 95.05 98.05 33.35
C SER A 38 94.47 96.78 34.01
N THR A 39 93.64 96.92 35.06
CA THR A 39 93.03 95.77 35.78
C THR A 39 91.50 95.88 35.95
N PHE A 40 90.83 96.83 35.27
CA PHE A 40 89.37 96.88 35.19
C PHE A 40 88.87 96.16 33.93
N ILE A 41 87.74 95.46 34.05
CA ILE A 41 87.02 94.86 32.91
C ILE A 41 86.47 96.01 32.05
N GLU A 42 86.94 96.17 30.83
CA GLU A 42 86.39 97.13 29.87
C GLU A 42 85.03 96.64 29.33
N LEU A 43 84.21 97.53 28.77
CA LEU A 43 82.91 97.13 28.20
C LEU A 43 83.06 96.08 27.08
N THR A 44 84.23 96.01 26.46
CA THR A 44 84.62 95.01 25.44
C THR A 44 84.98 93.64 26.00
N ASP A 45 85.29 93.55 27.30
CA ASP A 45 85.68 92.30 27.95
C ASP A 45 84.47 91.41 28.27
N ILE A 46 83.26 91.97 28.23
CA ILE A 46 82.00 91.22 28.33
C ILE A 46 81.45 91.02 26.91
N SER A 47 81.49 89.77 26.43
CA SER A 47 80.95 89.40 25.12
C SER A 47 79.78 88.44 25.25
N VAL A 48 78.71 88.68 24.50
CA VAL A 48 77.52 87.81 24.45
C VAL A 48 77.31 87.34 23.01
N THR A 49 77.17 86.02 22.83
CA THR A 49 76.84 85.40 21.55
C THR A 49 75.46 84.73 21.63
N LYS A 50 74.53 85.12 20.76
CA LYS A 50 73.24 84.43 20.60
C LYS A 50 73.36 83.39 19.48
N LEU A 51 73.08 82.13 19.80
CA LEU A 51 72.97 81.05 18.83
C LEU A 51 71.57 80.99 18.19
N SER A 52 71.45 80.24 17.10
CA SER A 52 70.16 79.88 16.50
C SER A 52 69.27 79.13 17.49
N ALA A 53 67.96 79.13 17.26
CA ALA A 53 67.03 78.40 18.12
C ALA A 53 67.34 76.90 18.13
N GLY A 54 67.26 76.29 19.31
CA GLY A 54 67.61 74.90 19.58
C GLY A 54 67.15 74.48 20.98
N THR A 55 67.93 73.66 21.68
CA THR A 55 67.67 73.39 23.11
C THR A 55 67.95 74.67 23.91
N ALA A 56 66.97 75.13 24.70
CA ALA A 56 67.12 76.34 25.51
C ALA A 56 68.29 76.19 26.50
N ASP A 57 69.28 77.08 26.39
CA ASP A 57 70.48 77.08 27.26
C ASP A 57 71.11 78.47 27.39
N LEU A 58 71.81 78.71 28.50
CA LEU A 58 72.65 79.89 28.73
C LEU A 58 73.93 79.44 29.45
N SER A 59 75.08 79.60 28.81
CA SER A 59 76.38 79.17 29.33
C SER A 59 77.42 80.30 29.36
N TYR A 60 78.39 80.21 30.27
CA TYR A 60 79.54 81.11 30.38
C TYR A 60 80.83 80.32 30.18
N ASN A 61 81.73 80.82 29.33
CA ASN A 61 83.05 80.23 29.13
C ASN A 61 84.09 81.08 29.88
N ASP A 62 84.61 80.55 30.98
CA ASP A 62 85.57 81.23 31.86
C ASP A 62 86.98 81.39 31.27
N THR A 63 87.28 80.72 30.16
CA THR A 63 88.55 80.85 29.43
C THR A 63 88.51 81.98 28.41
N THR A 64 87.34 82.27 27.83
CA THR A 64 87.16 83.30 26.78
C THR A 64 86.35 84.51 27.22
N GLY A 65 85.69 84.45 28.38
CA GLY A 65 84.84 85.52 28.92
C GLY A 65 83.47 85.66 28.24
N VAL A 66 83.06 84.72 27.37
CA VAL A 66 81.85 84.84 26.55
C VAL A 66 80.64 84.17 27.20
N LEU A 67 79.51 84.88 27.25
CA LEU A 67 78.17 84.34 27.54
C LEU A 67 77.51 83.88 26.24
N THR A 68 77.05 82.63 26.16
CA THR A 68 76.38 82.09 24.98
C THR A 68 74.93 81.72 25.29
N TYR A 69 73.97 82.31 24.57
CA TYR A 69 72.53 82.06 24.72
C TYR A 69 71.96 81.32 23.51
N THR A 70 71.27 80.20 23.74
CA THR A 70 70.51 79.45 22.73
C THR A 70 69.01 79.56 23.06
N PRO A 71 68.17 80.24 22.25
CA PRO A 71 66.73 80.28 22.48
C PRO A 71 66.07 78.91 22.19
N PRO A 72 64.94 78.57 22.83
CA PRO A 72 64.19 77.35 22.53
C PRO A 72 63.68 77.32 21.09
N ASP A 73 63.78 76.17 20.43
CA ASP A 73 63.14 75.91 19.13
C ASP A 73 61.64 75.64 19.29
N LEU A 74 60.82 76.51 18.71
CA LEU A 74 59.36 76.41 18.71
C LEU A 74 58.79 75.89 17.39
N SER A 75 59.61 75.44 16.45
CA SER A 75 59.19 75.04 15.09
C SER A 75 58.19 73.88 15.06
N ASN A 76 58.15 73.05 16.11
CA ASN A 76 57.20 71.94 16.26
C ASN A 76 55.90 72.32 17.00
N PHE A 77 55.76 73.58 17.41
CA PHE A 77 54.55 74.09 18.04
C PHE A 77 53.78 74.96 17.05
N ILE A 78 52.48 74.76 16.99
CA ILE A 78 51.58 75.71 16.33
C ILE A 78 51.54 76.96 17.20
N THR A 79 52.14 78.04 16.71
CA THR A 79 52.17 79.34 17.42
C THR A 79 51.06 80.30 16.96
N SER A 80 50.30 79.94 15.92
CA SER A 80 49.09 80.63 15.47
C SER A 80 48.22 79.68 14.64
N ILE A 81 46.90 79.73 14.83
CA ILE A 81 45.92 78.98 14.02
C ILE A 81 45.50 79.72 12.73
N GLY A 82 45.94 80.97 12.54
CA GLY A 82 45.70 81.76 11.31
C GLY A 82 44.24 81.80 10.88
N ASP A 83 43.99 81.49 9.61
CA ASP A 83 42.66 81.42 8.98
C ASP A 83 42.05 80.00 9.04
N ALA A 84 42.55 79.13 9.93
CA ALA A 84 41.96 77.80 10.09
C ALA A 84 40.57 77.91 10.70
N ILE A 85 39.62 77.15 10.14
CA ILE A 85 38.27 77.04 10.69
C ILE A 85 38.36 76.38 12.06
N GLN A 86 37.73 77.00 13.05
CA GLN A 86 37.59 76.51 14.41
C GLN A 86 36.12 76.24 14.73
N ASP A 87 35.87 75.47 15.80
CA ASP A 87 34.52 75.10 16.23
C ASP A 87 33.61 76.32 16.46
N ALA A 88 34.18 77.43 16.97
CA ALA A 88 33.46 78.68 17.18
C ALA A 88 32.97 79.36 15.89
N ASP A 89 33.48 78.97 14.71
CA ASP A 89 32.99 79.48 13.42
C ASP A 89 31.67 78.81 13.00
N PHE A 90 31.28 77.71 13.64
CA PHE A 90 29.95 77.09 13.51
C PHE A 90 28.92 77.84 14.35
N THR A 91 28.43 78.97 13.80
CA THR A 91 27.41 79.80 14.47
C THR A 91 26.06 79.10 14.72
N THR A 92 25.80 77.96 14.06
CA THR A 92 24.65 77.06 14.28
C THR A 92 25.05 75.60 14.02
N GLY A 93 24.26 74.63 14.49
CA GLY A 93 24.43 73.23 14.07
C GLY A 93 24.19 73.06 12.56
N GLY A 94 25.16 72.47 11.85
CA GLY A 94 25.13 72.45 10.38
C GLY A 94 26.41 71.98 9.72
N LEU A 95 26.46 72.12 8.39
CA LEU A 95 27.64 71.87 7.57
C LEU A 95 28.32 73.20 7.25
N MET A 96 29.65 73.27 7.42
CA MET A 96 30.43 74.40 6.91
C MET A 96 30.55 74.28 5.39
N LYS A 97 30.12 75.30 4.65
CA LYS A 97 30.39 75.44 3.22
C LYS A 97 31.41 76.54 2.98
N THR A 98 32.29 76.32 2.02
CA THR A 98 33.14 77.36 1.46
C THR A 98 32.53 77.89 0.16
N ASP A 99 32.71 79.17 -0.12
CA ASP A 99 32.44 79.75 -1.44
C ASP A 99 33.58 79.51 -2.45
N GLY A 100 34.65 78.80 -2.03
CA GLY A 100 35.84 78.55 -2.85
C GLY A 100 36.77 79.77 -3.00
N SER A 101 36.43 80.91 -2.40
CA SER A 101 37.19 82.16 -2.39
C SER A 101 37.68 82.55 -0.98
N GLY A 102 37.61 81.61 -0.04
CA GLY A 102 38.02 81.80 1.36
C GLY A 102 36.90 82.27 2.29
N GLY A 103 35.68 82.48 1.79
CA GLY A 103 34.50 82.70 2.62
C GLY A 103 33.94 81.38 3.11
N TYR A 104 33.62 81.30 4.41
CA TYR A 104 32.96 80.15 5.00
C TYR A 104 31.63 80.57 5.64
N SER A 105 30.62 79.73 5.50
CA SER A 105 29.31 79.94 6.12
C SER A 105 28.71 78.60 6.51
N VAL A 106 27.82 78.61 7.51
CA VAL A 106 27.10 77.40 7.93
C VAL A 106 25.82 77.26 7.12
N VAL A 107 25.58 76.08 6.56
CA VAL A 107 24.25 75.64 6.09
C VAL A 107 23.62 74.83 7.21
N THR A 108 22.37 75.16 7.57
CA THR A 108 21.59 74.40 8.55
C THR A 108 21.59 72.91 8.19
N ASP A 109 21.79 72.04 9.18
CA ASP A 109 21.69 70.61 8.95
C ASP A 109 20.26 70.22 8.56
N ASN A 110 20.07 70.01 7.26
CA ASN A 110 18.82 69.54 6.69
C ASN A 110 18.86 68.03 6.40
N SER A 111 19.71 67.24 7.07
CA SER A 111 19.89 65.79 6.81
C SER A 111 18.59 64.97 6.86
N ALA A 112 17.58 65.44 7.60
CA ALA A 112 16.23 64.87 7.59
C ALA A 112 15.47 65.02 6.24
N ASN A 113 15.90 65.93 5.36
CA ASN A 113 15.25 66.32 4.10
C ASN A 113 16.22 66.38 2.90
N TRP A 114 17.43 65.79 2.99
CA TRP A 114 18.37 65.81 1.85
C TRP A 114 17.86 65.01 0.64
N ILE A 115 17.01 64.01 0.88
CA ILE A 115 16.20 63.35 -0.13
C ILE A 115 14.78 63.28 0.44
N ALA A 116 13.90 64.16 -0.02
CA ALA A 116 12.47 64.06 0.23
C ALA A 116 11.83 62.96 -0.63
N LEU A 117 10.63 62.49 -0.27
CA LEU A 117 9.86 61.51 -1.07
C LEU A 117 9.64 61.99 -2.52
N THR A 118 9.67 63.31 -2.75
CA THR A 118 9.53 63.95 -4.07
C THR A 118 10.82 64.00 -4.88
N ASP A 119 11.98 63.75 -4.27
CA ASP A 119 13.28 63.91 -4.93
C ASP A 119 13.65 62.68 -5.76
N LEU A 120 13.07 61.52 -5.44
CA LEU A 120 13.20 60.30 -6.22
C LEU A 120 11.96 60.11 -7.09
N SER A 121 12.15 60.25 -8.41
CA SER A 121 11.12 59.91 -9.38
C SER A 121 11.37 58.50 -9.92
N VAL A 122 10.34 57.65 -9.86
CA VAL A 122 10.36 56.32 -10.45
C VAL A 122 9.24 56.22 -11.47
N THR A 123 9.58 55.76 -12.68
CA THR A 123 8.60 55.48 -13.75
C THR A 123 8.67 54.02 -14.14
N GLN A 124 7.52 53.36 -14.27
CA GLN A 124 7.44 52.01 -14.83
C GLN A 124 7.15 52.09 -16.33
N MET A 125 7.95 51.39 -17.13
CA MET A 125 7.70 51.16 -18.55
C MET A 125 6.80 49.94 -18.75
N PRO A 126 6.13 49.81 -19.91
CA PRO A 126 5.52 48.56 -20.32
C PRO A 126 6.51 47.39 -20.24
N ALA A 127 5.98 46.17 -20.14
CA ALA A 127 6.80 44.97 -20.15
C ALA A 127 7.68 44.91 -21.42
N GLY A 128 8.92 44.49 -21.25
CA GLY A 128 9.95 44.50 -22.28
C GLY A 128 11.22 43.82 -21.77
N ASN A 129 12.38 44.40 -22.06
CA ASN A 129 13.65 43.86 -21.58
C ASN A 129 13.84 44.21 -20.10
N GLN A 130 13.87 43.20 -19.23
CA GLN A 130 13.95 43.39 -17.78
C GLN A 130 15.14 44.28 -17.39
N GLY A 131 14.89 45.35 -16.65
CA GLY A 131 15.99 46.19 -16.18
C GLY A 131 15.55 47.41 -15.36
N LEU A 132 16.52 47.97 -14.63
CA LEU A 132 16.42 49.26 -13.96
C LEU A 132 17.47 50.18 -14.56
N SER A 133 17.06 51.38 -14.99
CA SER A 133 17.95 52.39 -15.56
C SER A 133 17.79 53.72 -14.82
N TYR A 134 18.84 54.54 -14.82
CA TYR A 134 18.83 55.87 -14.24
C TYR A 134 19.18 56.89 -15.32
N ASN A 135 18.34 57.92 -15.48
CA ASN A 135 18.60 59.02 -16.39
C ASN A 135 19.21 60.20 -15.62
N ASN A 136 20.51 60.43 -15.80
CA ASN A 136 21.26 61.48 -15.10
C ASN A 136 20.91 62.92 -15.53
N LEU A 137 20.13 63.10 -16.61
CA LEU A 137 19.64 64.41 -17.06
C LEU A 137 18.29 64.77 -16.41
N THR A 138 17.45 63.76 -16.13
CA THR A 138 16.09 63.97 -15.59
C THR A 138 15.93 63.53 -14.13
N GLY A 139 16.91 62.80 -13.57
CA GLY A 139 16.86 62.29 -12.19
C GLY A 139 15.91 61.10 -12.00
N VAL A 140 15.34 60.54 -13.08
CA VAL A 140 14.31 59.50 -13.01
C VAL A 140 14.94 58.10 -13.06
N LEU A 141 14.54 57.24 -12.13
CA LEU A 141 14.73 55.79 -12.24
C LEU A 141 13.61 55.18 -13.07
N THR A 142 13.97 54.39 -14.09
CA THR A 142 13.00 53.72 -14.96
C THR A 142 13.12 52.22 -14.81
N PHE A 143 12.03 51.56 -14.38
CA PHE A 143 11.93 50.10 -14.30
C PHE A 143 11.13 49.55 -15.49
N THR A 144 11.72 48.60 -16.22
CA THR A 144 11.06 47.86 -17.29
C THR A 144 10.85 46.41 -16.81
N PRO A 145 9.60 45.96 -16.60
CA PRO A 145 9.30 44.56 -16.29
C PRO A 145 9.70 43.62 -17.43
N GLN A 146 9.93 42.34 -17.14
CA GLN A 146 10.14 41.34 -18.18
C GLN A 146 8.85 41.13 -18.99
N ASP A 147 8.96 41.12 -20.32
CA ASP A 147 7.90 40.61 -21.19
C ASP A 147 7.80 39.09 -21.08
N VAL A 148 6.61 38.62 -20.65
CA VAL A 148 6.28 37.19 -20.49
C VAL A 148 5.22 36.76 -21.51
N SER A 149 4.97 37.56 -22.54
CA SER A 149 3.97 37.26 -23.59
C SER A 149 4.31 36.00 -24.40
N ASP A 150 5.59 35.61 -24.45
CA ASP A 150 6.06 34.38 -25.08
C ASP A 150 5.95 33.13 -24.17
N TYR A 151 5.47 33.29 -22.93
CA TYR A 151 5.27 32.16 -22.03
C TYR A 151 3.97 31.46 -22.38
N VAL A 152 3.94 30.14 -22.17
CA VAL A 152 2.74 29.32 -22.38
C VAL A 152 1.62 29.80 -21.46
N ALA A 153 0.53 30.27 -22.05
CA ALA A 153 -0.73 30.55 -21.38
C ALA A 153 -1.62 29.30 -21.33
N LEU A 154 -2.64 29.29 -20.44
CA LEU A 154 -3.62 28.20 -20.40
C LEU A 154 -4.37 28.03 -21.73
N SER A 155 -4.54 29.11 -22.50
CA SER A 155 -5.14 29.09 -23.84
C SER A 155 -4.30 28.38 -24.89
N ASP A 156 -3.01 28.21 -24.64
CA ASP A 156 -2.06 27.64 -25.61
C ASP A 156 -2.04 26.11 -25.51
N LEU A 157 -2.57 25.55 -24.41
CA LEU A 157 -2.68 24.11 -24.19
C LEU A 157 -4.00 23.60 -24.76
N SER A 158 -3.92 22.83 -25.85
CA SER A 158 -5.09 22.21 -26.47
C SER A 158 -4.92 20.69 -26.58
N VAL A 159 -5.99 19.97 -26.28
CA VAL A 159 -6.07 18.51 -26.38
C VAL A 159 -7.21 18.12 -27.31
N ASN A 160 -6.90 17.32 -28.32
CA ASN A 160 -7.87 16.67 -29.18
C ASN A 160 -7.94 15.18 -28.84
N THR A 161 -9.13 14.66 -28.57
CA THR A 161 -9.34 13.24 -28.31
C THR A 161 -9.94 12.57 -29.54
N LEU A 162 -9.31 11.49 -30.01
CA LEU A 162 -9.82 10.67 -31.10
C LEU A 162 -10.62 9.48 -30.55
N THR A 163 -11.31 8.78 -31.44
CA THR A 163 -11.95 7.49 -31.13
C THR A 163 -10.90 6.46 -30.71
N ALA A 164 -11.29 5.54 -29.83
CA ALA A 164 -10.40 4.47 -29.38
C ALA A 164 -9.89 3.62 -30.57
N SER A 165 -8.61 3.25 -30.56
CA SER A 165 -7.99 2.45 -31.61
C SER A 165 -6.71 1.76 -31.13
N ALA A 166 -6.60 0.46 -31.41
CA ALA A 166 -5.42 -0.37 -31.15
C ALA A 166 -4.88 -0.19 -29.71
N GLY A 167 -3.55 -0.11 -29.53
CA GLY A 167 -2.89 0.03 -28.22
C GLY A 167 -2.95 1.44 -27.60
N GLY A 168 -3.64 2.39 -28.24
CA GLY A 168 -3.66 3.80 -27.83
C GLY A 168 -2.35 4.54 -28.18
N ALA A 169 -2.43 5.88 -28.24
CA ALA A 169 -1.30 6.74 -28.56
C ALA A 169 -1.48 8.17 -28.01
N LEU A 170 -0.37 8.86 -27.75
CA LEU A 170 -0.33 10.30 -27.49
C LEU A 170 0.71 10.92 -28.42
N SER A 171 0.31 11.95 -29.17
CA SER A 171 1.20 12.69 -30.06
C SER A 171 1.07 14.20 -29.86
N TYR A 172 2.12 14.94 -30.23
CA TYR A 172 2.14 16.40 -30.18
C TYR A 172 2.47 16.95 -31.56
N ALA A 173 1.61 17.85 -32.06
CA ALA A 173 1.79 18.49 -33.36
C ALA A 173 2.43 19.87 -33.19
N ASN A 174 3.75 19.97 -33.45
CA ASN A 174 4.50 21.22 -33.33
C ASN A 174 3.92 22.38 -34.16
N ALA A 175 3.25 22.09 -35.29
CA ALA A 175 2.68 23.10 -36.17
C ALA A 175 1.37 23.71 -35.66
N THR A 176 0.63 23.00 -34.81
CA THR A 176 -0.68 23.45 -34.29
C THR A 176 -0.73 23.60 -32.77
N GLY A 177 0.30 23.13 -32.05
CA GLY A 177 0.35 23.17 -30.59
C GLY A 177 -0.61 22.19 -29.89
N ILE A 178 -1.19 21.24 -30.64
CA ILE A 178 -2.24 20.35 -30.11
C ILE A 178 -1.65 19.00 -29.70
N PHE A 179 -1.98 18.57 -28.49
CA PHE A 179 -1.82 17.17 -28.06
C PHE A 179 -3.00 16.34 -28.59
N THR A 180 -2.72 15.27 -29.33
CA THR A 180 -3.75 14.36 -29.81
C THR A 180 -3.66 13.05 -29.06
N TYR A 181 -4.72 12.73 -28.31
CA TYR A 181 -4.83 11.48 -27.57
C TYR A 181 -5.79 10.52 -28.28
N THR A 182 -5.31 9.33 -28.60
CA THR A 182 -6.12 8.21 -29.09
C THR A 182 -6.16 7.16 -27.98
N PRO A 183 -7.31 6.93 -27.34
CA PRO A 183 -7.44 5.87 -26.33
C PRO A 183 -7.19 4.47 -26.92
N PRO A 184 -6.73 3.49 -26.12
CA PRO A 184 -6.70 2.10 -26.55
C PRO A 184 -8.11 1.56 -26.77
N ASP A 185 -8.27 0.70 -27.78
CA ASP A 185 -9.51 -0.03 -27.98
C ASP A 185 -9.58 -1.22 -27.00
N LEU A 186 -10.55 -1.16 -26.10
CA LEU A 186 -10.78 -2.19 -25.08
C LEU A 186 -12.01 -3.05 -25.40
N SER A 187 -12.61 -2.90 -26.57
CA SER A 187 -13.82 -3.63 -26.99
C SER A 187 -13.66 -5.15 -26.97
N SER A 188 -12.43 -5.67 -27.08
CA SER A 188 -12.12 -7.10 -26.94
C SER A 188 -12.00 -7.58 -25.48
N PHE A 189 -12.01 -6.67 -24.51
CA PHE A 189 -11.91 -6.99 -23.09
C PHE A 189 -13.28 -6.84 -22.42
N ILE A 190 -13.56 -7.73 -21.47
CA ILE A 190 -14.71 -7.57 -20.58
C ILE A 190 -14.41 -6.41 -19.62
N SER A 191 -14.88 -5.22 -19.98
CA SER A 191 -14.72 -4.00 -19.17
C SER A 191 -15.76 -3.88 -18.05
N SER A 192 -16.83 -4.68 -18.11
CA SER A 192 -17.80 -4.83 -17.02
C SER A 192 -18.50 -6.19 -17.09
N LEU A 193 -18.65 -6.87 -15.95
CA LEU A 193 -19.42 -8.12 -15.82
C LEU A 193 -20.94 -7.97 -16.02
N PRO A 194 -21.63 -6.87 -15.61
CA PRO A 194 -23.09 -6.82 -15.62
C PRO A 194 -23.75 -6.84 -16.99
N THR A 195 -23.02 -6.52 -18.06
CA THR A 195 -23.57 -6.45 -19.43
C THR A 195 -23.30 -7.70 -20.24
N HIS A 196 -22.54 -8.66 -19.71
CA HIS A 196 -22.20 -9.89 -20.42
C HIS A 196 -22.96 -11.07 -19.83
N SER A 197 -23.76 -11.73 -20.67
CA SER A 197 -24.46 -12.95 -20.31
C SER A 197 -23.57 -14.15 -20.66
N ILE A 198 -23.81 -15.31 -20.02
CA ILE A 198 -23.04 -16.52 -20.32
C ILE A 198 -23.17 -16.96 -21.78
N ASN A 199 -24.24 -16.56 -22.47
CA ASN A 199 -24.46 -16.82 -23.90
C ASN A 199 -23.66 -15.90 -24.85
N ASP A 200 -22.91 -14.94 -24.32
CA ASP A 200 -21.96 -14.14 -25.12
C ASP A 200 -20.70 -14.94 -25.46
N HIS A 201 -20.47 -16.05 -24.74
CA HIS A 201 -19.44 -17.01 -25.08
C HIS A 201 -19.87 -17.79 -26.34
N SER A 202 -19.03 -17.80 -27.37
CA SER A 202 -19.35 -18.41 -28.67
C SER A 202 -19.63 -19.92 -28.61
N ASP A 203 -19.18 -20.58 -27.55
CA ASP A 203 -19.34 -22.01 -27.30
C ASP A 203 -20.46 -22.30 -26.28
N VAL A 204 -21.32 -21.33 -25.95
CA VAL A 204 -22.44 -21.51 -25.03
C VAL A 204 -23.76 -21.19 -25.73
N ASP A 205 -24.62 -22.21 -25.86
CA ASP A 205 -26.00 -22.07 -26.31
C ASP A 205 -26.96 -22.19 -25.11
N THR A 206 -27.56 -21.06 -24.73
CA THR A 206 -28.55 -20.99 -23.65
C THR A 206 -30.00 -21.09 -24.16
N THR A 207 -30.21 -21.49 -25.41
CA THR A 207 -31.56 -21.69 -25.96
C THR A 207 -32.28 -22.76 -25.15
N GLY A 208 -33.43 -22.41 -24.56
CA GLY A 208 -34.22 -23.34 -23.75
C GLY A 208 -33.86 -23.40 -22.26
N VAL A 209 -33.05 -22.46 -21.75
CA VAL A 209 -32.85 -22.30 -20.29
C VAL A 209 -34.20 -22.20 -19.57
N ALA A 210 -34.35 -23.01 -18.54
CA ALA A 210 -35.44 -23.00 -17.58
C ALA A 210 -34.93 -23.51 -16.23
N ASP A 211 -35.73 -23.34 -15.18
CA ASP A 211 -35.41 -23.90 -13.86
C ASP A 211 -35.19 -25.43 -13.96
N GLY A 212 -34.15 -25.94 -13.28
CA GLY A 212 -33.81 -27.37 -13.30
C GLY A 212 -33.07 -27.85 -14.56
N LYS A 213 -32.60 -26.93 -15.42
CA LYS A 213 -31.69 -27.25 -16.53
C LYS A 213 -30.23 -27.01 -16.15
N ILE A 214 -29.33 -27.72 -16.81
CA ILE A 214 -27.87 -27.57 -16.72
C ILE A 214 -27.26 -27.21 -18.07
N LEU A 215 -26.06 -26.63 -18.06
CA LEU A 215 -25.22 -26.56 -19.26
C LEU A 215 -24.37 -27.82 -19.35
N LYS A 216 -24.58 -28.60 -20.41
CA LYS A 216 -23.85 -29.84 -20.70
C LYS A 216 -23.00 -29.63 -21.95
N TYR A 217 -21.71 -29.97 -21.86
CA TYR A 217 -20.85 -29.96 -23.03
C TYR A 217 -21.29 -31.06 -24.03
N GLN A 218 -21.64 -30.65 -25.24
CA GLN A 218 -22.04 -31.52 -26.34
C GLN A 218 -20.91 -31.56 -27.38
N ALA A 219 -20.19 -32.69 -27.40
CA ALA A 219 -19.04 -32.86 -28.29
C ALA A 219 -19.39 -32.76 -29.79
N SER A 220 -20.62 -33.09 -30.21
CA SER A 220 -21.05 -33.02 -31.61
C SER A 220 -21.17 -31.60 -32.15
N SER A 221 -21.44 -30.63 -31.28
CA SER A 221 -21.56 -29.20 -31.62
C SER A 221 -20.40 -28.37 -31.07
N SER A 222 -19.45 -29.00 -30.36
CA SER A 222 -18.35 -28.34 -29.64
C SER A 222 -18.84 -27.16 -28.79
N SER A 223 -20.00 -27.31 -28.15
CA SER A 223 -20.65 -26.25 -27.38
C SER A 223 -21.26 -26.78 -26.09
N PHE A 224 -21.41 -25.91 -25.09
CA PHE A 224 -22.26 -26.12 -23.93
C PHE A 224 -23.70 -25.82 -24.31
N ILE A 225 -24.56 -26.84 -24.28
CA ILE A 225 -26.00 -26.70 -24.55
C ILE A 225 -26.80 -26.90 -23.27
N VAL A 226 -28.03 -26.38 -23.26
CA VAL A 226 -28.99 -26.67 -22.19
C VAL A 226 -29.40 -28.15 -22.25
N ALA A 227 -29.31 -28.83 -21.13
CA ALA A 227 -29.81 -30.19 -20.95
C ALA A 227 -30.64 -30.28 -19.67
N ASP A 228 -31.51 -31.28 -19.58
CA ASP A 228 -32.14 -31.64 -18.31
C ASP A 228 -31.07 -31.99 -17.26
N ASP A 229 -31.29 -31.56 -16.02
CA ASP A 229 -30.53 -32.02 -14.84
C ASP A 229 -30.88 -33.47 -14.47
N GLY A 230 -30.98 -34.34 -15.48
CA GLY A 230 -31.30 -35.75 -15.38
C GLY A 230 -30.05 -36.60 -15.28
N GLY A 231 -29.06 -36.16 -14.49
CA GLY A 231 -27.80 -36.86 -14.27
C GLY A 231 -28.03 -38.31 -13.83
N ALA A 232 -27.79 -39.23 -14.76
CA ALA A 232 -27.83 -40.67 -14.62
C ALA A 232 -26.94 -41.20 -13.47
N SER A 233 -27.50 -41.34 -12.28
CA SER A 233 -26.93 -42.19 -11.21
C SER A 233 -27.97 -42.91 -10.35
N GLY A 234 -29.26 -42.81 -10.70
CA GLY A 234 -30.31 -43.67 -10.16
C GLY A 234 -31.17 -44.21 -11.30
N ILE A 235 -31.63 -45.46 -11.17
CA ILE A 235 -32.73 -45.98 -11.98
C ILE A 235 -33.97 -45.20 -11.52
N ASN A 236 -34.34 -44.15 -12.25
CA ASN A 236 -35.54 -43.34 -11.96
C ASN A 236 -36.82 -44.19 -12.07
N ASP A 237 -36.79 -45.19 -12.95
CA ASP A 237 -37.85 -46.17 -13.12
C ASP A 237 -37.26 -47.49 -13.59
N ILE A 238 -37.57 -48.58 -12.88
CA ILE A 238 -37.14 -49.94 -13.26
C ILE A 238 -37.87 -50.38 -14.53
N VAL A 239 -39.05 -49.82 -14.80
CA VAL A 239 -39.89 -50.17 -15.96
C VAL A 239 -39.24 -49.77 -17.28
N GLU A 240 -38.44 -48.70 -17.29
CA GLU A 240 -37.73 -48.22 -18.50
C GLU A 240 -36.34 -48.88 -18.69
N ASP A 241 -35.93 -49.79 -17.80
CA ASP A 241 -34.70 -50.57 -17.98
C ASP A 241 -34.90 -51.67 -19.04
N THR A 242 -34.59 -51.30 -20.28
CA THR A 242 -34.60 -52.20 -21.45
C THR A 242 -33.47 -53.24 -21.48
N THR A 243 -32.63 -53.32 -20.44
CA THR A 243 -31.53 -54.31 -20.32
C THR A 243 -31.83 -55.38 -19.27
N PRO A 244 -33.02 -56.01 -19.31
CA PRO A 244 -33.90 -56.36 -18.19
C PRO A 244 -33.37 -57.50 -17.32
N GLN A 245 -32.21 -57.26 -16.73
CA GLN A 245 -31.55 -58.11 -15.76
C GLN A 245 -31.24 -57.18 -14.61
N LEU A 246 -31.70 -57.51 -13.40
CA LEU A 246 -31.30 -56.83 -12.17
C LEU A 246 -29.78 -56.97 -11.88
N GLY A 247 -28.97 -57.39 -12.87
CA GLY A 247 -27.54 -57.64 -12.77
C GLY A 247 -27.17 -58.79 -11.82
N GLY A 248 -28.15 -59.48 -11.24
CA GLY A 248 -27.95 -60.46 -10.17
C GLY A 248 -29.25 -60.83 -9.44
N THR A 249 -29.11 -61.23 -8.17
CA THR A 249 -30.24 -61.55 -7.28
C THR A 249 -31.04 -60.31 -6.95
N LEU A 250 -32.36 -60.39 -7.00
CA LEU A 250 -33.24 -59.39 -6.38
C LEU A 250 -33.10 -59.48 -4.85
N ASP A 251 -32.25 -58.64 -4.27
CA ASP A 251 -32.20 -58.45 -2.83
C ASP A 251 -33.39 -57.58 -2.40
N THR A 252 -34.27 -58.11 -1.54
CA THR A 252 -35.43 -57.37 -1.06
C THR A 252 -35.11 -56.46 0.13
N ASN A 253 -33.91 -56.58 0.72
CA ASN A 253 -33.42 -55.77 1.84
C ASN A 253 -34.48 -55.58 2.96
N LEU A 254 -35.04 -56.69 3.44
CA LEU A 254 -36.10 -56.76 4.46
C LEU A 254 -37.49 -56.28 4.03
N ASN A 255 -37.71 -56.02 2.74
CA ASN A 255 -39.02 -55.66 2.20
C ASN A 255 -39.73 -56.86 1.56
N THR A 256 -41.05 -56.72 1.39
CA THR A 256 -41.92 -57.71 0.72
C THR A 256 -42.02 -57.44 -0.77
N ILE A 257 -42.11 -58.51 -1.57
CA ILE A 257 -42.55 -58.43 -2.96
C ILE A 257 -44.04 -58.70 -2.98
N GLU A 258 -44.84 -57.69 -3.30
CA GLU A 258 -46.30 -57.78 -3.35
C GLU A 258 -46.79 -57.79 -4.80
N PHE A 259 -47.61 -58.77 -5.13
CA PHE A 259 -48.35 -58.83 -6.39
C PHE A 259 -49.84 -58.67 -6.08
N GLY A 260 -50.54 -57.83 -6.84
CA GLY A 260 -52.01 -57.76 -6.76
C GLY A 260 -52.67 -59.03 -7.30
N ASP A 261 -54.00 -59.02 -7.35
CA ASP A 261 -54.74 -60.11 -8.01
C ASP A 261 -54.47 -60.12 -9.52
N SER A 262 -54.34 -61.32 -10.07
CA SER A 262 -54.14 -61.53 -11.49
C SER A 262 -55.49 -61.62 -12.21
N SER A 263 -55.82 -60.57 -12.96
CA SER A 263 -57.01 -60.51 -13.84
C SER A 263 -56.80 -61.15 -15.21
N SER A 264 -55.54 -61.42 -15.60
CA SER A 264 -55.18 -61.90 -16.93
C SER A 264 -53.89 -62.73 -16.91
N ALA A 265 -53.59 -63.42 -18.01
CA ALA A 265 -52.38 -64.26 -18.13
C ALA A 265 -51.05 -63.47 -18.03
N THR A 266 -51.08 -62.14 -18.02
CA THR A 266 -49.90 -61.28 -18.13
C THR A 266 -49.66 -60.37 -16.93
N GLU A 267 -50.60 -60.28 -16.00
CA GLU A 267 -50.57 -59.27 -14.93
C GLU A 267 -50.43 -59.92 -13.56
N ASN A 268 -49.65 -59.28 -12.68
CA ASN A 268 -49.50 -59.64 -11.26
C ASN A 268 -49.18 -61.12 -11.02
N ARG A 269 -48.16 -61.64 -11.73
CA ARG A 269 -47.68 -63.03 -11.58
C ARG A 269 -46.16 -63.05 -11.46
N LEU A 270 -45.64 -63.97 -10.65
CA LEU A 270 -44.26 -64.43 -10.80
C LEU A 270 -44.22 -65.51 -11.89
N LYS A 271 -43.40 -65.30 -12.92
CA LYS A 271 -43.29 -66.20 -14.08
C LYS A 271 -41.86 -66.69 -14.22
N LEU A 272 -41.69 -68.00 -14.40
CA LEU A 272 -40.40 -68.64 -14.59
C LEU A 272 -40.40 -69.45 -15.90
N GLY A 273 -39.23 -69.52 -16.53
CA GLY A 273 -39.04 -70.28 -17.76
C GLY A 273 -39.44 -69.53 -19.03
N SER A 274 -39.13 -70.12 -20.18
CA SER A 274 -39.42 -69.52 -21.48
C SER A 274 -40.88 -69.78 -21.84
N HIS A 275 -41.66 -68.73 -22.05
CA HIS A 275 -43.13 -68.78 -22.25
C HIS A 275 -43.92 -69.12 -20.98
N ASP A 276 -43.44 -68.67 -19.81
CA ASP A 276 -44.18 -68.73 -18.55
C ASP A 276 -44.53 -70.16 -18.11
N ASP A 277 -43.53 -71.05 -18.14
CA ASP A 277 -43.66 -72.48 -17.86
C ASP A 277 -44.19 -72.73 -16.44
N ILE A 278 -43.70 -71.96 -15.46
CA ILE A 278 -44.20 -71.95 -14.07
C ILE A 278 -44.73 -70.57 -13.73
N GLN A 279 -45.91 -70.51 -13.11
CA GLN A 279 -46.53 -69.28 -12.66
C GLN A 279 -46.99 -69.40 -11.20
N LEU A 280 -46.74 -68.34 -10.42
CA LEU A 280 -47.31 -68.15 -9.09
C LEU A 280 -48.15 -66.86 -9.10
N TYR A 281 -49.43 -66.98 -8.77
CA TYR A 281 -50.37 -65.85 -8.78
C TYR A 281 -51.58 -66.11 -7.87
N HIS A 282 -52.29 -65.04 -7.53
CA HIS A 282 -53.61 -65.09 -6.91
C HIS A 282 -54.65 -64.63 -7.94
N ASP A 283 -55.79 -65.31 -8.04
CA ASP A 283 -56.86 -64.97 -9.00
C ASP A 283 -58.05 -64.21 -8.38
N GLY A 284 -57.84 -63.68 -7.17
CA GLY A 284 -58.88 -63.04 -6.34
C GLY A 284 -59.61 -64.00 -5.41
N THR A 285 -59.49 -65.32 -5.63
CA THR A 285 -60.10 -66.35 -4.76
C THR A 285 -59.09 -67.40 -4.29
N THR A 286 -58.15 -67.79 -5.14
CA THR A 286 -57.21 -68.89 -4.90
C THR A 286 -55.78 -68.49 -5.23
N SER A 287 -54.84 -68.96 -4.40
CA SER A 287 -53.40 -68.90 -4.69
C SER A 287 -53.02 -70.12 -5.50
N ILE A 288 -52.43 -69.89 -6.67
CA ILE A 288 -52.16 -70.92 -7.67
C ILE A 288 -50.66 -70.98 -7.95
N LEU A 289 -50.10 -72.19 -7.82
CA LEU A 289 -48.82 -72.58 -8.41
C LEU A 289 -49.11 -73.48 -9.61
N GLN A 290 -48.82 -73.02 -10.83
CA GLN A 290 -49.22 -73.68 -12.07
C GLN A 290 -48.02 -74.04 -12.94
N GLU A 291 -48.01 -75.26 -13.44
CA GLU A 291 -47.14 -75.75 -14.53
C GLU A 291 -47.97 -75.80 -15.84
N ARG A 292 -47.36 -75.46 -16.99
CA ARG A 292 -48.08 -75.34 -18.28
C ARG A 292 -47.54 -76.19 -19.43
N LYS A 293 -46.41 -76.88 -19.31
CA LYS A 293 -45.71 -77.54 -20.43
C LYS A 293 -45.17 -78.94 -20.14
N GLY A 294 -45.45 -79.55 -18.99
CA GLY A 294 -44.85 -80.83 -18.65
C GLY A 294 -45.24 -81.40 -17.29
N GLN A 295 -44.23 -81.93 -16.59
CA GLN A 295 -44.36 -82.57 -15.29
C GLN A 295 -44.02 -81.57 -14.19
N PHE A 296 -44.88 -81.51 -13.17
CA PHE A 296 -44.62 -80.71 -11.98
C PHE A 296 -44.00 -81.59 -10.89
N ASP A 297 -42.69 -81.48 -10.72
CA ASP A 297 -41.94 -82.24 -9.70
C ASP A 297 -41.72 -81.40 -8.44
N ILE A 298 -42.12 -81.94 -7.29
CA ILE A 298 -41.75 -81.41 -5.97
C ILE A 298 -40.67 -82.33 -5.41
N ILE A 299 -39.43 -81.85 -5.39
CA ILE A 299 -38.26 -82.65 -4.98
C ILE A 299 -37.69 -82.07 -3.70
N SER A 300 -37.53 -82.92 -2.68
CA SER A 300 -36.75 -82.61 -1.48
C SER A 300 -35.37 -83.25 -1.58
N ALA A 301 -34.37 -82.45 -1.95
CA ALA A 301 -32.96 -82.87 -2.09
C ALA A 301 -32.03 -81.93 -1.30
N PRO A 302 -31.91 -82.11 0.04
CA PRO A 302 -31.11 -81.22 0.87
C PRO A 302 -29.61 -81.40 0.63
N ASN A 303 -28.86 -80.29 0.74
CA ASN A 303 -27.40 -80.29 0.67
C ASN A 303 -26.74 -80.95 1.90
N SER A 304 -27.48 -81.07 3.02
CA SER A 304 -27.11 -81.83 4.21
C SER A 304 -28.35 -82.17 5.05
N GLY A 305 -28.38 -83.37 5.65
CA GLY A 305 -29.50 -83.85 6.50
C GLY A 305 -30.62 -84.60 5.75
N PRO A 306 -31.66 -85.09 6.46
CA PRO A 306 -32.83 -85.71 5.85
C PRO A 306 -33.74 -84.67 5.20
N GLY A 307 -34.25 -84.97 4.01
CA GLY A 307 -35.15 -84.09 3.27
C GLY A 307 -36.57 -84.61 3.30
N ASN A 308 -37.49 -83.81 3.80
CA ASN A 308 -38.92 -84.10 3.82
C ASN A 308 -39.70 -83.04 3.05
N ILE A 309 -40.86 -83.43 2.50
CA ILE A 309 -41.88 -82.49 2.01
C ILE A 309 -42.98 -82.48 3.06
N ASP A 310 -43.04 -81.40 3.83
CA ASP A 310 -44.07 -81.21 4.85
C ASP A 310 -45.21 -80.37 4.28
N VAL A 311 -46.41 -80.95 4.22
CA VAL A 311 -47.63 -80.26 3.79
C VAL A 311 -48.56 -80.10 4.98
N THR A 312 -48.72 -78.87 5.46
CA THR A 312 -49.68 -78.54 6.53
C THR A 312 -50.97 -78.05 5.93
N SER A 313 -52.01 -78.87 5.98
CA SER A 313 -53.34 -78.54 5.44
C SER A 313 -54.44 -79.21 6.27
N THR A 314 -55.66 -78.68 6.22
CA THR A 314 -56.84 -79.34 6.79
C THR A 314 -57.28 -80.55 5.97
N THR A 315 -57.07 -80.46 4.65
CA THR A 315 -57.33 -81.52 3.67
C THR A 315 -56.29 -81.46 2.57
N PHE A 316 -55.80 -82.61 2.13
CA PHE A 316 -55.00 -82.75 0.92
C PHE A 316 -55.71 -83.70 -0.05
N ASN A 317 -56.06 -83.18 -1.22
CA ASN A 317 -56.80 -83.91 -2.23
C ASN A 317 -55.96 -84.04 -3.49
N TRP A 318 -55.77 -85.27 -3.96
CA TRP A 318 -55.35 -85.51 -5.33
C TRP A 318 -56.61 -85.61 -6.20
N ILE A 319 -56.76 -84.66 -7.11
CA ILE A 319 -57.81 -84.64 -8.12
C ILE A 319 -57.21 -85.02 -9.48
N SER A 320 -57.82 -85.98 -10.17
CA SER A 320 -57.52 -86.31 -11.56
C SER A 320 -58.72 -85.91 -12.42
N GLY A 321 -58.53 -84.95 -13.33
CA GLY A 321 -59.63 -84.34 -14.09
C GLY A 321 -60.61 -83.62 -13.15
N SER A 322 -61.80 -84.18 -12.97
CA SER A 322 -62.84 -83.64 -12.07
C SER A 322 -63.17 -84.57 -10.90
N THR A 323 -62.36 -85.61 -10.68
CA THR A 323 -62.59 -86.62 -9.63
C THR A 323 -61.48 -86.59 -8.59
N THR A 324 -61.83 -86.51 -7.32
CA THR A 324 -60.90 -86.81 -6.22
C THR A 324 -60.58 -88.30 -6.27
N VAL A 325 -59.29 -88.64 -6.32
CA VAL A 325 -58.79 -90.03 -6.35
C VAL A 325 -58.07 -90.41 -5.07
N VAL A 326 -57.52 -89.42 -4.36
CA VAL A 326 -56.98 -89.58 -3.01
C VAL A 326 -57.41 -88.38 -2.18
N GLU A 327 -57.89 -88.65 -0.97
CA GLU A 327 -58.24 -87.64 0.03
C GLU A 327 -57.51 -87.99 1.33
N LEU A 328 -56.73 -87.04 1.84
CA LEU A 328 -56.19 -87.07 3.19
C LEU A 328 -56.91 -85.99 3.99
N ALA A 329 -57.71 -86.40 4.95
CA ALA A 329 -58.43 -85.53 5.86
C ALA A 329 -58.02 -85.81 7.31
N SER A 330 -58.56 -85.06 8.26
CA SER A 330 -58.37 -85.31 9.70
C SER A 330 -58.83 -86.71 10.15
N THR A 331 -59.62 -87.41 9.32
CA THR A 331 -60.12 -88.77 9.55
C THR A 331 -59.21 -89.86 8.99
N GLY A 332 -58.14 -89.51 8.27
CA GLY A 332 -57.19 -90.46 7.66
C GLY A 332 -57.13 -90.38 6.14
N LEU A 333 -56.51 -91.39 5.54
CA LEU A 333 -56.30 -91.53 4.10
C LEU A 333 -57.44 -92.34 3.46
N ASN A 334 -58.09 -91.77 2.45
CA ASN A 334 -59.07 -92.43 1.60
C ASN A 334 -58.55 -92.47 0.16
N VAL A 335 -58.48 -93.66 -0.45
CA VAL A 335 -58.13 -93.84 -1.87
C VAL A 335 -59.37 -94.33 -2.61
N ILE A 336 -59.85 -93.53 -3.55
CA ILE A 336 -61.06 -93.82 -4.31
C ILE A 336 -60.68 -94.65 -5.54
N GLY A 337 -61.00 -95.94 -5.51
CA GLY A 337 -60.73 -96.88 -6.59
C GLY A 337 -60.01 -98.13 -6.11
N THR A 338 -59.33 -98.82 -7.03
CA THR A 338 -58.55 -100.01 -6.73
C THR A 338 -57.15 -99.62 -6.28
N VAL A 339 -56.69 -100.20 -5.16
CA VAL A 339 -55.30 -100.09 -4.70
C VAL A 339 -54.60 -101.42 -4.96
N THR A 340 -53.49 -101.38 -5.71
CA THR A 340 -52.57 -102.51 -5.84
C THR A 340 -51.42 -102.30 -4.86
N SER A 341 -51.35 -103.08 -3.79
CA SER A 341 -50.26 -103.02 -2.80
C SER A 341 -49.34 -104.25 -2.90
N ASP A 342 -48.02 -104.05 -2.91
CA ASP A 342 -47.02 -105.12 -2.75
C ASP A 342 -46.62 -105.24 -1.28
N GLY A 343 -47.56 -105.72 -0.47
CA GLY A 343 -47.46 -105.77 0.99
C GLY A 343 -48.21 -104.62 1.68
N SER A 344 -49.08 -104.99 2.61
CA SER A 344 -49.79 -104.06 3.50
C SER A 344 -49.63 -104.57 4.92
N THR A 345 -49.17 -103.71 5.84
CA THR A 345 -49.12 -103.99 7.28
C THR A 345 -49.99 -102.99 8.01
N THR A 346 -50.71 -103.44 9.04
CA THR A 346 -51.54 -102.59 9.88
C THR A 346 -51.18 -102.85 11.33
N ASP A 347 -51.13 -101.79 12.15
CA ASP A 347 -50.79 -101.86 13.58
C ASP A 347 -52.05 -101.74 14.47
N GLY A 348 -53.15 -102.28 13.98
CA GLY A 348 -54.47 -102.22 14.59
C GLY A 348 -55.41 -103.22 13.92
N ASP A 349 -56.69 -103.10 14.19
CA ASP A 349 -57.71 -103.91 13.52
C ASP A 349 -57.79 -103.54 12.04
N ALA A 350 -57.95 -104.52 11.17
CA ALA A 350 -58.14 -104.31 9.75
C ALA A 350 -59.49 -104.86 9.31
N THR A 351 -60.31 -104.02 8.70
CA THR A 351 -61.64 -104.42 8.18
C THR A 351 -61.61 -104.44 6.66
N PHE A 352 -61.86 -105.61 6.08
CA PHE A 352 -62.11 -105.77 4.66
C PHE A 352 -63.62 -105.70 4.43
N LYS A 353 -64.05 -104.62 3.78
CA LYS A 353 -65.47 -104.36 3.53
C LYS A 353 -66.02 -105.30 2.47
N GLY A 354 -67.09 -106.01 2.79
CA GLY A 354 -67.84 -106.83 1.83
C GLY A 354 -69.17 -106.18 1.45
N GLY A 355 -69.82 -106.71 0.41
CA GLY A 355 -71.15 -106.21 0.00
C GLY A 355 -72.26 -106.51 1.02
N THR A 356 -72.09 -107.57 1.81
CA THR A 356 -73.06 -108.00 2.85
C THR A 356 -72.45 -108.16 4.23
N ASN A 357 -71.25 -108.76 4.33
CA ASN A 357 -70.55 -108.97 5.59
C ASN A 357 -69.07 -108.61 5.44
N ASP A 358 -68.49 -108.04 6.49
CA ASP A 358 -67.07 -107.69 6.55
C ASP A 358 -66.22 -108.86 7.07
N LEU A 359 -64.96 -108.92 6.63
CA LEU A 359 -63.92 -109.76 7.21
C LEU A 359 -63.02 -108.87 8.08
N VAL A 360 -62.75 -109.26 9.33
CA VAL A 360 -62.01 -108.42 10.27
C VAL A 360 -60.82 -109.16 10.84
N TRP A 361 -59.62 -108.60 10.71
CA TRP A 361 -58.50 -108.95 11.57
C TRP A 361 -58.63 -108.13 12.86
N ASP A 362 -58.74 -108.81 14.00
CA ASP A 362 -58.75 -108.18 15.32
C ASP A 362 -57.38 -108.39 15.97
N LYS A 363 -56.68 -107.30 16.23
CA LYS A 363 -55.34 -107.32 16.79
C LYS A 363 -55.35 -107.75 18.26
N SER A 364 -56.42 -107.44 18.99
CA SER A 364 -56.54 -107.77 20.42
C SER A 364 -56.64 -109.27 20.62
N ASP A 365 -57.37 -109.95 19.73
CA ASP A 365 -57.55 -111.40 19.77
C ASP A 365 -56.53 -112.16 18.90
N ASN A 366 -55.73 -111.43 18.12
CA ASN A 366 -54.71 -111.95 17.20
C ASN A 366 -55.29 -113.01 16.25
N CYS A 367 -56.49 -112.77 15.73
CA CYS A 367 -57.17 -113.69 14.84
C CYS A 367 -57.97 -113.00 13.75
N LEU A 368 -58.28 -113.77 12.70
CA LEU A 368 -59.11 -113.35 11.60
C LEU A 368 -60.56 -113.82 11.85
N TYR A 369 -61.47 -112.87 12.00
CA TYR A 369 -62.88 -113.11 12.26
C TYR A 369 -63.70 -113.21 10.98
N PHE A 370 -64.36 -114.35 10.83
CA PHE A 370 -65.36 -114.63 9.80
C PHE A 370 -66.76 -114.45 10.40
N ASN A 371 -67.42 -113.34 10.08
CA ASN A 371 -68.77 -113.08 10.56
C ASN A 371 -69.74 -114.17 10.07
N ALA A 372 -70.76 -114.49 10.86
CA ALA A 372 -71.75 -115.51 10.49
C ALA A 372 -72.38 -115.18 9.12
N GLY A 373 -72.18 -116.05 8.13
CA GLY A 373 -72.61 -115.84 6.74
C GLY A 373 -71.51 -115.37 5.77
N THR A 374 -70.26 -115.20 6.19
CA THR A 374 -69.12 -115.10 5.27
C THR A 374 -68.72 -116.49 4.77
N THR A 375 -68.62 -116.66 3.45
CA THR A 375 -68.11 -117.88 2.81
C THR A 375 -66.67 -117.69 2.37
N ILE A 376 -65.78 -118.60 2.78
CA ILE A 376 -64.47 -118.80 2.16
C ILE A 376 -64.73 -119.57 0.87
N LYS A 377 -64.44 -118.96 -0.28
CA LYS A 377 -64.49 -119.65 -1.59
C LYS A 377 -63.08 -120.08 -1.95
N ASP A 378 -62.95 -121.33 -2.35
CA ASP A 378 -61.73 -121.99 -2.81
C ASP A 378 -61.36 -121.67 -4.26
#